data_AF-A0A8H7R4U9-F1
#
_entry.id   AF-A0A8H7R4U9-F1
#
_cell.length_a   1.000
_cell.length_b   1.000
_cell.length_c   1.000
_cell.angle_alpha   90.00
_cell.angle_beta   90.00
_cell.angle_gamma   90.00
#
_symmetry.space_group_name_H-M   'P 1'
#
loop_
_entity.id
_entity.type
_entity.pdbx_description
1 polymer ?
#
loop_
_entity_poly.entity_id
_entity_poly.type
_entity_poly.pdbx_seq_one_letter_code
_entity_poly.pdbx_strand_id
1 'polypeptide(L)'
;MKFAAQLQKGIFAPWRLSYINYDVLKTELKTRQLDHGWTDQDEKDFVSLLETELEKVYDFITAKLGEVEARISYCERTLQTFMNNPSWSSEQNWNIMDDALTEVLFDVNDLAKFTRMNYIGFQKILKKHDKWTGLSLQQNFIPQLRAKPLDKQRFDVAIVYISALHDLCRLQGKPRTGNSAAGGDQNAFERATAKYWIHPDNVTEVKSIIMLHLPVLIFNNDKKFEVSDSAISSIYYDNEDFDLYTGRLQRDEGAEAIRFRWYGPMKSRSIFIERKTHHASWLDGASVKDRFRLDVDDVTKFCEGELTPDEITDRMRQKNVDEKTCEDTHFIASGIQKSLQEKHLNPVCRAFYNRTAFQLPGDQRVRVSLDTDLCFIREDNSDGTVRRAKGEWRRPDVAIDYPFPQLDETEICRFPYAVLETKLQTHLGQQPPDWLTKLVDSHLVHEVPRFSKYLHGACYFFRSRMPLLPWWLPEMDIDIRKPRATNFGLTRSKSFKPLIDGQYRRAMEAEERRLNDVAKTTEPVATKGDNDEAENKATKPTINSDIKRRTPLRQNK
;
A
#
# COMPACT_ATOMS: atom_id res chain seq x y z
N MET A 1 8.32 10.79 -25.56
CA MET A 1 9.68 11.38 -25.49
C MET A 1 10.76 10.34 -25.79
N LYS A 2 11.90 10.73 -26.38
CA LYS A 2 13.06 9.83 -26.57
C LYS A 2 13.68 9.52 -25.20
N PHE A 3 13.88 8.24 -24.87
CA PHE A 3 14.37 7.82 -23.55
C PHE A 3 15.70 8.45 -23.15
N ALA A 4 16.66 8.63 -24.08
CA ALA A 4 17.92 9.30 -23.77
C ALA A 4 17.72 10.70 -23.13
N ALA A 5 16.75 11.49 -23.63
CA ALA A 5 16.44 12.79 -23.05
C ALA A 5 15.77 12.67 -21.66
N GLN A 6 14.98 11.62 -21.44
CA GLN A 6 14.40 11.32 -20.14
C GLN A 6 15.47 10.91 -19.13
N LEU A 7 16.40 10.04 -19.53
CA LEU A 7 17.54 9.63 -18.72
C LEU A 7 18.36 10.85 -18.30
N GLN A 8 18.76 11.70 -19.24
CA GLN A 8 19.55 12.91 -18.93
C GLN A 8 18.86 13.85 -17.95
N LYS A 9 17.53 14.03 -18.06
CA LYS A 9 16.75 14.82 -17.10
C LYS A 9 16.60 14.16 -15.72
N GLY A 10 16.61 12.83 -15.69
CA GLY A 10 16.44 12.04 -14.47
C GLY A 10 17.75 11.70 -13.74
N ILE A 11 18.91 12.04 -14.30
CA ILE A 11 20.20 11.76 -13.66
C ILE A 11 20.34 12.56 -12.37
N PHE A 12 20.52 11.82 -11.27
CA PHE A 12 21.02 12.40 -10.05
C PHE A 12 22.52 12.69 -10.20
N ALA A 13 22.89 13.98 -10.23
CA ALA A 13 24.23 14.43 -10.61
C ALA A 13 25.39 13.76 -9.84
N PRO A 14 25.29 13.52 -8.51
CA PRO A 14 26.35 12.83 -7.77
C PRO A 14 26.62 11.41 -8.23
N TRP A 15 25.66 10.74 -8.87
CA TRP A 15 25.76 9.34 -9.29
C TRP A 15 25.83 9.20 -10.82
N ARG A 16 26.07 10.29 -11.55
CA ARG A 16 26.04 10.33 -13.02
C ARG A 16 26.84 9.21 -13.68
N LEU A 17 28.04 8.92 -13.18
CA LEU A 17 28.95 7.92 -13.77
C LEU A 17 28.48 6.48 -13.55
N SER A 18 27.66 6.25 -12.53
CA SER A 18 27.12 4.93 -12.20
C SER A 18 25.92 4.55 -13.06
N TYR A 19 25.26 5.51 -13.72
CA TYR A 19 24.15 5.22 -14.63
C TYR A 19 24.64 4.44 -15.86
N ILE A 20 23.72 3.68 -16.46
CA ILE A 20 23.88 3.04 -17.75
C ILE A 20 24.24 4.10 -18.81
N ASN A 21 25.30 3.83 -19.56
CA ASN A 21 25.75 4.67 -20.64
C ASN A 21 24.95 4.39 -21.91
N TYR A 22 23.64 4.68 -21.84
CA TYR A 22 22.66 4.37 -22.88
C TYR A 22 23.02 4.97 -24.24
N ASP A 23 23.59 6.18 -24.25
CA ASP A 23 23.95 6.86 -25.49
C ASP A 23 25.16 6.21 -26.18
N VAL A 24 26.14 5.70 -25.43
CA VAL A 24 27.25 4.92 -25.98
C VAL A 24 26.74 3.60 -26.56
N LEU A 25 25.98 2.81 -25.79
CA LEU A 25 25.39 1.56 -26.26
C LEU A 25 24.56 1.76 -27.55
N LYS A 26 23.74 2.81 -27.56
CA LYS A 26 22.92 3.14 -28.72
C LYS A 26 23.75 3.60 -29.92
N THR A 27 24.88 4.26 -29.70
CA THR A 27 25.76 4.72 -30.79
C THR A 27 26.52 3.54 -31.36
N GLU A 28 27.11 2.69 -30.53
CA GLU A 28 27.76 1.43 -30.94
C GLU A 28 26.84 0.56 -31.80
N LEU A 29 25.62 0.29 -31.32
CA LEU A 29 24.62 -0.49 -32.06
C LEU A 29 24.33 0.10 -33.45
N LYS A 30 24.20 1.42 -33.53
CA LYS A 30 23.87 2.10 -34.78
C LYS A 30 25.04 2.14 -35.75
N THR A 31 26.23 2.47 -35.25
CA THR A 31 27.42 2.64 -36.08
C THR A 31 27.80 1.32 -36.73
N ARG A 32 27.90 0.23 -35.94
CA ARG A 32 28.23 -1.11 -36.45
C ARG A 32 27.20 -1.60 -37.48
N GLN A 33 25.91 -1.45 -37.17
CA GLN A 33 24.83 -1.85 -38.10
C GLN A 33 24.91 -1.11 -39.44
N LEU A 34 25.24 0.19 -39.43
CA LEU A 34 25.29 1.02 -40.64
C LEU A 34 26.59 0.84 -41.43
N ASP A 35 27.69 0.47 -40.77
CA ASP A 35 29.01 0.35 -41.40
C ASP A 35 29.13 -0.96 -42.20
N HIS A 36 28.86 -2.10 -41.57
CA HIS A 36 29.07 -3.42 -42.18
C HIS A 36 27.94 -4.43 -41.91
N GLY A 37 26.81 -3.99 -41.34
CA GLY A 37 25.77 -4.89 -40.85
C GLY A 37 26.16 -5.57 -39.53
N TRP A 38 25.23 -6.33 -38.94
CA TRP A 38 25.48 -7.01 -37.66
C TRP A 38 26.22 -8.33 -37.85
N THR A 39 27.38 -8.49 -37.22
CA THR A 39 28.16 -9.74 -37.26
C THR A 39 28.13 -10.48 -35.92
N ASP A 40 28.51 -11.75 -35.92
CA ASP A 40 28.66 -12.54 -34.68
C ASP A 40 29.71 -11.95 -33.72
N GLN A 41 30.71 -11.24 -34.25
CA GLN A 41 31.70 -10.55 -33.42
C GLN A 41 31.08 -9.31 -32.76
N ASP A 42 30.24 -8.56 -33.49
CA ASP A 42 29.52 -7.42 -32.91
C ASP A 42 28.56 -7.85 -31.81
N GLU A 43 27.87 -8.98 -31.99
CA GLU A 43 27.00 -9.54 -30.96
C GLU A 43 27.80 -9.81 -29.68
N LYS A 44 28.96 -10.47 -29.79
CA LYS A 44 29.83 -10.77 -28.63
C LYS A 44 30.33 -9.51 -27.94
N ASP A 45 30.83 -8.54 -28.72
CA ASP A 45 31.35 -7.29 -28.19
C ASP A 45 30.24 -6.47 -27.50
N PHE A 46 29.05 -6.41 -28.12
CA PHE A 46 27.92 -5.68 -27.60
C PHE A 46 27.36 -6.31 -26.32
N VAL A 47 27.28 -7.65 -26.27
CA VAL A 47 26.91 -8.39 -25.06
C VAL A 47 27.92 -8.13 -23.94
N SER A 48 29.23 -8.16 -24.22
CA SER A 48 30.26 -7.84 -23.23
C SER A 48 30.15 -6.41 -22.69
N LEU A 49 29.83 -5.45 -23.56
CA LEU A 49 29.58 -4.06 -23.15
C LEU A 49 28.33 -3.94 -22.26
N LEU A 50 27.25 -4.64 -22.60
CA LEU A 50 26.03 -4.70 -21.78
C LEU A 50 26.27 -5.34 -20.42
N GLU A 51 27.05 -6.43 -20.35
CA GLU A 51 27.39 -7.11 -19.11
C GLU A 51 28.24 -6.23 -18.19
N THR A 52 29.20 -5.50 -18.76
CA THR A 52 30.03 -4.52 -18.03
C THR A 52 29.17 -3.40 -17.44
N GLU A 53 28.24 -2.85 -18.23
CA GLU A 53 27.32 -1.82 -17.75
C GLU A 53 26.35 -2.36 -16.69
N LEU A 54 25.87 -3.61 -16.84
CA LEU A 54 24.99 -4.26 -15.86
C LEU A 54 25.71 -4.48 -14.53
N GLU A 55 26.96 -4.96 -14.58
CA GLU A 55 27.81 -5.14 -13.40
C GLU A 55 28.04 -3.83 -12.67
N LYS A 56 28.48 -2.79 -13.39
CA LYS A 56 28.69 -1.45 -12.83
C LYS A 56 27.45 -0.93 -12.08
N VAL A 57 26.28 -1.01 -12.72
CA VAL A 57 25.01 -0.55 -12.12
C VAL A 57 24.65 -1.40 -10.91
N TYR A 58 24.75 -2.72 -11.02
CA TYR A 58 24.40 -3.65 -9.95
C TYR A 58 25.28 -3.49 -8.72
N ASP A 59 26.60 -3.40 -8.91
CA ASP A 59 27.58 -3.24 -7.83
C ASP A 59 27.39 -1.91 -7.12
N PHE A 60 27.14 -0.83 -7.87
CA PHE A 60 26.84 0.47 -7.29
C PHE A 60 25.60 0.42 -6.39
N ILE A 61 24.53 -0.23 -6.84
CA ILE A 61 23.31 -0.30 -6.02
C ILE A 61 23.55 -1.17 -4.78
N THR A 62 24.23 -2.31 -4.94
CA THR A 62 24.56 -3.20 -3.82
C THR A 62 25.39 -2.48 -2.76
N ALA A 63 26.41 -1.73 -3.18
CA ALA A 63 27.23 -0.92 -2.27
C ALA A 63 26.40 0.16 -1.56
N LYS A 64 25.50 0.86 -2.28
CA LYS A 64 24.65 1.90 -1.69
C LYS A 64 23.59 1.34 -0.75
N LEU A 65 23.04 0.16 -1.03
CA LEU A 65 22.14 -0.52 -0.13
C LEU A 65 22.85 -0.91 1.17
N GLY A 66 24.07 -1.44 1.08
CA GLY A 66 24.90 -1.72 2.25
C GLY A 66 25.21 -0.48 3.10
N GLU A 67 25.43 0.68 2.46
CA GLU A 67 25.59 1.97 3.17
C GLU A 67 24.30 2.37 3.92
N VAL A 68 23.15 2.24 3.27
CA VAL A 68 21.83 2.50 3.88
C VAL A 68 21.60 1.59 5.08
N GLU A 69 21.82 0.29 4.93
CA GLU A 69 21.65 -0.70 6.00
C GLU A 69 22.56 -0.40 7.19
N ALA A 70 23.84 -0.11 6.94
CA ALA A 70 24.79 0.25 8.00
C ALA A 70 24.36 1.51 8.77
N ARG A 71 23.82 2.51 8.07
CA ARG A 71 23.29 3.74 8.69
C ARG A 71 22.03 3.48 9.51
N ILE A 72 21.11 2.65 9.02
CA ILE A 72 19.93 2.22 9.78
C ILE A 72 20.36 1.51 11.07
N SER A 73 21.27 0.53 10.98
CA SER A 73 21.78 -0.20 12.15
C SER A 73 22.59 0.68 13.12
N TYR A 74 23.23 1.74 12.64
CA TYR A 74 23.84 2.74 13.51
C TYR A 74 22.76 3.52 14.29
N CYS A 75 21.76 4.06 13.60
CA CYS A 75 20.65 4.78 14.24
C CYS A 75 19.92 3.89 15.26
N GLU A 76 19.61 2.64 14.91
CA GLU A 76 18.96 1.68 15.81
C GLU A 76 19.75 1.49 17.12
N ARG A 77 21.05 1.19 17.03
CA ARG A 77 21.91 0.99 18.21
C ARG A 77 22.02 2.25 19.07
N THR A 78 22.11 3.41 18.43
CA THR A 78 22.18 4.70 19.14
C THR A 78 20.87 5.01 19.85
N LEU A 79 19.72 4.76 19.22
CA LEU A 79 18.40 4.95 19.83
C LEU A 79 18.18 3.98 21.01
N GLN A 80 18.60 2.72 20.88
CA GLN A 80 18.61 1.77 22.00
C GLN A 80 19.47 2.27 23.17
N THR A 81 20.60 2.91 22.88
CA THR A 81 21.45 3.53 23.91
C THR A 81 20.73 4.66 24.62
N PHE A 82 19.98 5.51 23.90
CA PHE A 82 19.18 6.59 24.50
C PHE A 82 18.09 6.05 25.42
N MET A 83 17.43 4.95 25.03
CA MET A 83 16.40 4.31 25.85
C MET A 83 16.96 3.72 27.15
N ASN A 84 18.16 3.14 27.07
CA ASN A 84 18.79 2.46 28.22
C ASN A 84 19.60 3.40 29.11
N ASN A 85 19.96 4.60 28.63
CA ASN A 85 20.79 5.54 29.36
C ASN A 85 20.20 6.97 29.38
N PRO A 86 19.60 7.40 30.51
CA PRO A 86 18.99 8.72 30.65
C PRO A 86 19.93 9.89 30.34
N SER A 87 21.25 9.73 30.55
CA SER A 87 22.22 10.81 30.29
C SER A 87 22.37 11.16 28.81
N TRP A 88 22.03 10.23 27.91
CA TRP A 88 22.08 10.44 26.46
C TRP A 88 20.70 10.72 25.85
N SER A 89 19.63 10.70 26.65
CA SER A 89 18.24 10.84 26.20
C SER A 89 17.74 12.29 26.22
N SER A 90 18.52 13.21 25.62
CA SER A 90 18.07 14.60 25.44
C SER A 90 17.20 14.74 24.20
N GLU A 91 16.22 15.65 24.20
CA GLU A 91 15.37 15.94 23.04
C GLU A 91 16.21 16.27 21.80
N GLN A 92 17.31 17.01 21.98
CA GLN A 92 18.23 17.34 20.90
C GLN A 92 18.86 16.09 20.26
N ASN A 93 19.24 15.09 21.05
CA ASN A 93 19.83 13.86 20.54
C ASN A 93 18.82 13.04 19.73
N TRP A 94 17.57 12.96 20.20
CA TRP A 94 16.48 12.33 19.45
C TRP A 94 16.23 13.02 18.11
N ASN A 95 16.19 14.35 18.09
CA ASN A 95 16.01 15.14 16.87
C ASN A 95 17.18 14.95 15.88
N ILE A 96 18.42 14.85 16.37
CA ILE A 96 19.59 14.57 15.51
C ILE A 96 19.47 13.20 14.84
N MET A 97 19.02 12.18 15.58
CA MET A 97 18.78 10.85 14.99
C MET A 97 17.61 10.87 14.00
N ASP A 98 16.55 11.62 14.28
CA ASP A 98 15.42 11.76 13.38
C ASP A 98 15.80 12.50 12.08
N ASP A 99 16.64 13.53 12.16
CA ASP A 99 17.27 14.21 11.01
C ASP A 99 18.11 13.20 10.19
N ALA A 100 18.93 12.39 10.85
CA ALA A 100 19.78 11.39 10.19
C ALA A 100 18.95 10.30 9.48
N LEU A 101 17.88 9.80 10.10
CA LEU A 101 16.94 8.85 9.48
C LEU A 101 16.23 9.48 8.28
N THR A 102 15.91 10.77 8.35
CA THR A 102 15.35 11.51 7.21
C THR A 102 16.35 11.55 6.05
N GLU A 103 17.64 11.84 6.32
CA GLU A 103 18.67 11.79 5.28
C GLU A 103 18.76 10.39 4.64
N VAL A 104 18.71 9.31 5.44
CA VAL A 104 18.70 7.93 4.94
C VAL A 104 17.46 7.67 4.07
N LEU A 105 16.28 8.15 4.47
CA LEU A 105 15.04 8.01 3.68
C LEU A 105 15.16 8.66 2.30
N PHE A 106 15.80 9.82 2.22
CA PHE A 106 16.07 10.48 0.94
C PHE A 106 17.06 9.69 0.08
N ASP A 107 18.11 9.12 0.69
CA ASP A 107 19.06 8.27 -0.05
C ASP A 107 18.38 7.01 -0.60
N VAL A 108 17.46 6.41 0.17
CA VAL A 108 16.62 5.28 -0.30
C VAL A 108 15.74 5.70 -1.48
N ASN A 109 15.10 6.87 -1.40
CA ASN A 109 14.27 7.38 -2.49
C ASN A 109 15.08 7.62 -3.77
N ASP A 110 16.26 8.25 -3.66
CA ASP A 110 17.13 8.48 -4.80
C ASP A 110 17.66 7.16 -5.38
N LEU A 111 18.02 6.20 -4.53
CA LEU A 111 18.49 4.88 -4.96
C LEU A 111 17.39 4.13 -5.71
N ALA A 112 16.15 4.20 -5.26
CA ALA A 112 15.01 3.63 -5.97
C ALA A 112 14.81 4.26 -7.37
N LYS A 113 14.91 5.59 -7.47
CA LYS A 113 14.84 6.31 -8.76
C LYS A 113 16.00 5.90 -9.68
N PHE A 114 17.22 5.79 -9.14
CA PHE A 114 18.39 5.33 -9.86
C PHE A 114 18.19 3.91 -10.41
N THR A 115 17.81 2.95 -9.56
CA THR A 115 17.61 1.55 -9.94
C THR A 115 16.54 1.44 -11.03
N ARG A 116 15.40 2.11 -10.86
CA ARG A 116 14.30 2.11 -11.83
C ARG A 116 14.72 2.65 -13.18
N MET A 117 15.41 3.79 -13.20
CA MET A 117 15.85 4.43 -14.46
C MET A 117 16.83 3.53 -15.23
N ASN A 118 17.77 2.90 -14.52
CA ASN A 118 18.73 1.97 -15.12
C ASN A 118 18.06 0.71 -15.65
N TYR A 119 17.15 0.10 -14.88
CA TYR A 119 16.36 -1.06 -15.32
C TYR A 119 15.60 -0.76 -16.63
N ILE A 120 14.91 0.38 -16.71
CA ILE A 120 14.25 0.81 -17.95
C ILE A 120 15.28 1.00 -19.08
N GLY A 121 16.46 1.52 -18.76
CA GLY A 121 17.57 1.67 -19.70
C GLY A 121 17.97 0.36 -20.35
N PHE A 122 18.20 -0.69 -19.54
CA PHE A 122 18.49 -2.04 -20.03
C PHE A 122 17.36 -2.61 -20.88
N GLN A 123 16.11 -2.51 -20.42
CA GLN A 123 14.96 -2.99 -21.21
C GLN A 123 14.87 -2.28 -22.58
N LYS A 124 15.10 -0.96 -22.61
CA LYS A 124 15.00 -0.18 -23.84
C LYS A 124 16.17 -0.38 -24.78
N ILE A 125 17.37 -0.69 -24.29
CA ILE A 125 18.51 -0.98 -25.17
C ILE A 125 18.40 -2.39 -25.75
N LEU A 126 17.99 -3.39 -24.96
CA LEU A 126 17.70 -4.75 -25.44
C LEU A 126 16.60 -4.75 -26.52
N LYS A 127 15.47 -4.08 -26.26
CA LYS A 127 14.41 -3.94 -27.27
C LYS A 127 14.88 -3.20 -28.53
N LYS A 128 15.81 -2.26 -28.39
CA LYS A 128 16.38 -1.53 -29.53
C LYS A 128 17.30 -2.43 -30.33
N HIS A 129 18.14 -3.21 -29.67
CA HIS A 129 19.01 -4.21 -30.27
C HIS A 129 18.19 -5.16 -31.15
N ASP A 130 17.21 -5.86 -30.56
CA ASP A 130 16.41 -6.86 -31.27
C ASP A 130 15.68 -6.27 -32.50
N LYS A 131 15.24 -5.02 -32.39
CA LYS A 131 14.63 -4.29 -33.51
C LYS A 131 15.61 -3.98 -34.65
N TRP A 132 16.88 -3.74 -34.34
CA TRP A 132 17.91 -3.34 -35.32
C TRP A 132 18.61 -4.53 -35.96
N THR A 133 18.82 -5.60 -35.19
CA THR A 133 19.60 -6.77 -35.61
C THR A 133 18.72 -7.94 -36.04
N GLY A 134 17.45 -7.98 -35.61
CA GLY A 134 16.54 -9.11 -35.84
C GLY A 134 16.81 -10.32 -34.94
N LEU A 135 17.80 -10.21 -34.03
CA LEU A 135 18.12 -11.24 -33.04
C LEU A 135 17.25 -11.12 -31.79
N SER A 136 17.18 -12.18 -31.00
CA SER A 136 16.37 -12.25 -29.77
C SER A 136 17.22 -12.08 -28.50
N LEU A 137 18.04 -11.02 -28.45
CA LEU A 137 18.93 -10.79 -27.30
C LEU A 137 18.13 -10.53 -26.02
N GLN A 138 16.95 -9.91 -26.10
CA GLN A 138 16.11 -9.71 -24.91
C GLN A 138 15.81 -11.02 -24.17
N GLN A 139 15.62 -12.14 -24.91
CA GLN A 139 15.40 -13.46 -24.31
C GLN A 139 16.72 -14.08 -23.83
N ASN A 140 17.76 -14.01 -24.66
CA ASN A 140 19.06 -14.61 -24.36
C ASN A 140 19.77 -13.94 -23.17
N PHE A 141 19.44 -12.68 -22.87
CA PHE A 141 20.03 -11.91 -21.78
C PHE A 141 19.29 -12.05 -20.43
N ILE A 142 18.16 -12.80 -20.40
CA ILE A 142 17.40 -13.05 -19.17
C ILE A 142 18.24 -13.69 -18.06
N PRO A 143 19.12 -14.69 -18.31
CA PRO A 143 19.97 -15.27 -17.27
C PRO A 143 20.86 -14.23 -16.57
N GLN A 144 21.46 -13.31 -17.32
CA GLN A 144 22.28 -12.21 -16.79
C GLN A 144 21.46 -11.27 -15.92
N LEU A 145 20.27 -10.86 -16.38
CA LEU A 145 19.36 -10.03 -15.59
C LEU A 145 18.86 -10.75 -14.33
N ARG A 146 18.69 -12.07 -14.36
CA ARG A 146 18.31 -12.87 -13.19
C ARG A 146 19.45 -13.01 -12.19
N ALA A 147 20.68 -13.12 -12.65
CA ALA A 147 21.87 -13.16 -11.80
C ALA A 147 22.14 -11.82 -11.11
N LYS A 148 21.87 -10.70 -11.80
CA LYS A 148 22.02 -9.32 -11.31
C LYS A 148 20.68 -8.57 -11.38
N PRO A 149 19.70 -8.93 -10.52
CA PRO A 149 18.33 -8.43 -10.65
C PRO A 149 18.22 -6.98 -10.19
N LEU A 150 18.01 -6.08 -11.16
CA LEU A 150 17.74 -4.67 -10.90
C LEU A 150 16.29 -4.40 -10.49
N ASP A 151 15.37 -5.32 -10.76
CA ASP A 151 13.95 -5.22 -10.44
C ASP A 151 13.60 -5.76 -9.05
N LYS A 152 14.47 -6.58 -8.44
CA LYS A 152 14.21 -7.24 -7.15
C LYS A 152 14.79 -6.52 -5.93
N GLN A 153 15.43 -5.36 -6.10
CA GLN A 153 15.96 -4.61 -4.96
C GLN A 153 14.80 -3.92 -4.23
N ARG A 154 14.33 -4.56 -3.15
CA ARG A 154 13.15 -4.12 -2.41
C ARG A 154 13.56 -3.22 -1.26
N PHE A 155 13.54 -1.92 -1.55
CA PHE A 155 13.73 -0.84 -0.57
C PHE A 155 12.70 -0.86 0.57
N ASP A 156 11.60 -1.61 0.41
CA ASP A 156 10.53 -1.76 1.40
C ASP A 156 11.02 -2.14 2.79
N VAL A 157 12.02 -3.03 2.88
CA VAL A 157 12.55 -3.46 4.19
C VAL A 157 13.21 -2.28 4.90
N ALA A 158 14.10 -1.55 4.20
CA ALA A 158 14.74 -0.35 4.73
C ALA A 158 13.70 0.71 5.12
N ILE A 159 12.69 0.94 4.28
CA ILE A 159 11.57 1.84 4.53
C ILE A 159 10.82 1.47 5.82
N VAL A 160 10.48 0.20 6.01
CA VAL A 160 9.79 -0.27 7.23
C VAL A 160 10.63 -0.01 8.47
N TYR A 161 11.93 -0.33 8.44
CA TYR A 161 12.84 -0.07 9.56
C TYR A 161 12.99 1.43 9.85
N ILE A 162 13.20 2.25 8.82
CA ILE A 162 13.27 3.71 8.94
C ILE A 162 11.97 4.25 9.54
N SER A 163 10.80 3.75 9.13
CA SER A 163 9.52 4.13 9.71
C SER A 163 9.44 3.85 11.20
N ALA A 164 9.86 2.65 11.63
CA ALA A 164 9.80 2.24 13.02
C ALA A 164 10.74 3.10 13.89
N LEU A 165 11.94 3.40 13.39
CA LEU A 165 12.91 4.24 14.10
C LEU A 165 12.48 5.71 14.16
N HIS A 166 11.87 6.24 13.08
CA HIS A 166 11.25 7.58 13.10
C HIS A 166 10.14 7.67 14.15
N ASP A 167 9.28 6.66 14.21
CA ASP A 167 8.21 6.62 15.20
C ASP A 167 8.77 6.61 16.63
N LEU A 168 9.83 5.84 16.85
CA LEU A 168 10.54 5.79 18.12
C LEU A 168 11.15 7.16 18.49
N CYS A 169 11.71 7.88 17.53
CA CYS A 169 12.27 9.22 17.75
C CYS A 169 11.18 10.22 18.15
N ARG A 170 10.05 10.23 17.45
CA ARG A 170 8.90 11.11 17.76
C ARG A 170 8.35 10.87 19.16
N LEU A 171 8.38 9.62 19.62
CA LEU A 171 7.90 9.23 20.95
C LEU A 171 8.99 9.32 22.02
N GLN A 172 10.23 9.63 21.64
CA GLN A 172 11.40 9.65 22.53
C GLN A 172 11.52 8.35 23.35
N GLY A 173 11.34 7.21 22.67
CA GLY A 173 11.42 5.88 23.30
C GLY A 173 10.18 5.44 24.07
N LYS A 174 9.14 6.27 24.19
CA LYS A 174 7.90 5.91 24.88
C LYS A 174 7.03 5.00 24.01
N PRO A 175 6.39 3.96 24.58
CA PRO A 175 5.47 3.14 23.82
C PRO A 175 4.23 3.96 23.42
N ARG A 176 3.68 3.69 22.23
CA ARG A 176 2.38 4.26 21.85
C ARG A 176 1.29 3.70 22.75
N THR A 177 0.39 4.57 23.20
CA THR A 177 -0.86 4.19 23.86
C THR A 177 -1.92 3.96 22.78
N GLY A 178 -2.47 2.74 22.70
CA GLY A 178 -3.51 2.39 21.72
C GLY A 178 -3.25 1.05 21.03
N ASN A 179 -4.32 0.32 20.71
CA ASN A 179 -4.20 -1.02 20.17
C ASN A 179 -3.94 -0.95 18.65
N SER A 180 -2.79 -1.43 18.16
CA SER A 180 -2.47 -1.47 16.71
C SER A 180 -3.47 -2.31 15.91
N ALA A 181 -4.16 -3.24 16.58
CA ALA A 181 -5.24 -4.07 16.03
C ALA A 181 -6.63 -3.41 16.04
N ALA A 182 -6.81 -2.22 16.66
CA ALA A 182 -8.13 -1.58 16.84
C ALA A 182 -8.84 -1.23 15.53
N GLY A 183 -8.14 -1.24 14.39
CA GLY A 183 -8.74 -1.05 13.06
C GLY A 183 -9.41 -2.30 12.45
N GLY A 184 -9.47 -3.42 13.19
CA GLY A 184 -9.94 -4.73 12.75
C GLY A 184 -11.46 -4.89 12.68
N ASP A 185 -12.19 -4.55 13.75
CA ASP A 185 -13.56 -5.07 13.97
C ASP A 185 -14.59 -4.05 14.50
N GLN A 186 -14.47 -2.75 14.15
CA GLN A 186 -15.56 -1.80 14.45
C GLN A 186 -16.47 -1.63 13.24
N ASN A 187 -17.63 -2.29 13.33
CA ASN A 187 -18.77 -2.17 12.44
C ASN A 187 -19.43 -0.79 12.63
N ALA A 188 -19.70 -0.10 11.52
CA ALA A 188 -20.49 1.14 11.41
C ALA A 188 -19.82 2.46 11.83
N PHE A 189 -18.91 2.97 10.98
CA PHE A 189 -18.67 4.41 10.83
C PHE A 189 -18.65 4.79 9.35
N GLU A 190 -19.21 5.94 9.00
CA GLU A 190 -19.12 6.49 7.65
C GLU A 190 -17.67 6.89 7.37
N ARG A 191 -17.04 6.21 6.41
CA ARG A 191 -15.66 6.47 6.00
C ARG A 191 -15.63 6.92 4.55
N ALA A 192 -15.14 8.13 4.30
CA ALA A 192 -14.78 8.53 2.95
C ALA A 192 -13.56 7.73 2.49
N THR A 193 -13.73 6.94 1.42
CA THR A 193 -12.64 6.15 0.82
C THR A 193 -12.38 6.66 -0.59
N ALA A 194 -11.14 7.08 -0.86
CA ALA A 194 -10.70 7.48 -2.20
C ALA A 194 -9.56 6.57 -2.69
N LYS A 195 -9.44 6.43 -4.02
CA LYS A 195 -8.44 5.58 -4.66
C LYS A 195 -7.72 6.35 -5.75
N TYR A 196 -6.42 6.14 -5.82
CA TYR A 196 -5.54 6.81 -6.75
C TYR A 196 -4.58 5.81 -7.37
N TRP A 197 -4.24 6.01 -8.64
CA TRP A 197 -3.12 5.34 -9.28
C TRP A 197 -1.84 6.15 -9.08
N ILE A 198 -0.75 5.42 -8.89
CA ILE A 198 0.60 5.98 -8.75
C ILE A 198 1.48 5.34 -9.79
N HIS A 199 2.13 6.18 -10.60
CA HIS A 199 3.11 5.70 -11.56
C HIS A 199 4.29 5.04 -10.81
N PRO A 200 4.84 3.90 -11.27
CA PRO A 200 5.94 3.21 -10.59
C PRO A 200 7.14 4.11 -10.22
N ASP A 201 7.45 5.10 -11.07
CA ASP A 201 8.52 6.09 -10.85
C ASP A 201 8.31 6.96 -9.58
N ASN A 202 7.06 7.06 -9.08
CA ASN A 202 6.68 7.89 -7.93
C ASN A 202 6.41 7.08 -6.65
N VAL A 203 6.39 5.74 -6.72
CA VAL A 203 5.97 4.87 -5.61
C VAL A 203 6.81 5.09 -4.35
N THR A 204 8.14 5.09 -4.48
CA THR A 204 9.03 5.27 -3.33
C THR A 204 8.88 6.66 -2.72
N GLU A 205 8.77 7.71 -3.55
CA GLU A 205 8.59 9.08 -3.07
C GLU A 205 7.28 9.22 -2.28
N VAL A 206 6.18 8.67 -2.79
CA VAL A 206 4.89 8.69 -2.08
C VAL A 206 4.96 7.90 -0.77
N LYS A 207 5.60 6.72 -0.75
CA LYS A 207 5.83 5.96 0.50
C LYS A 207 6.58 6.82 1.52
N SER A 208 7.69 7.41 1.11
CA SER A 208 8.52 8.26 1.96
C SER A 208 7.77 9.47 2.51
N ILE A 209 6.97 10.17 1.68
CA ILE A 209 6.12 11.30 2.14
C ILE A 209 5.13 10.83 3.20
N ILE A 210 4.40 9.74 2.95
CA ILE A 210 3.39 9.24 3.90
C ILE A 210 4.05 8.86 5.23
N MET A 211 5.25 8.25 5.21
CA MET A 211 5.98 7.86 6.42
C MET A 211 6.42 9.02 7.30
N LEU A 212 6.64 10.21 6.73
CA LEU A 212 6.90 11.41 7.52
C LEU A 212 5.70 11.77 8.41
N HIS A 213 4.52 11.24 8.15
CA HIS A 213 3.31 11.54 8.92
C HIS A 213 2.69 10.32 9.61
N LEU A 214 2.70 9.15 8.97
CA LEU A 214 2.06 7.92 9.45
C LEU A 214 3.07 6.77 9.44
N PRO A 215 3.28 6.06 10.58
CA PRO A 215 4.17 4.91 10.60
C PRO A 215 3.58 3.75 9.79
N VAL A 216 4.47 2.90 9.26
CA VAL A 216 4.08 1.63 8.66
C VAL A 216 3.52 0.71 9.73
N LEU A 217 2.33 0.17 9.48
CA LEU A 217 1.68 -0.80 10.35
C LEU A 217 2.30 -2.19 10.13
N ILE A 218 2.98 -2.68 11.14
CA ILE A 218 3.50 -4.06 11.20
C ILE A 218 2.49 -4.91 11.97
N PHE A 219 1.98 -5.98 11.33
CA PHE A 219 0.94 -6.84 11.92
C PHE A 219 1.47 -7.81 12.97
N ASN A 220 2.71 -8.29 12.81
CA ASN A 220 3.36 -9.20 13.73
C ASN A 220 4.70 -8.59 14.16
N ASN A 221 4.75 -8.10 15.40
CA ASN A 221 5.94 -7.48 15.97
C ASN A 221 6.93 -8.49 16.54
N ASP A 222 6.53 -9.77 16.66
CA ASP A 222 7.34 -10.82 17.29
C ASP A 222 8.37 -11.42 16.31
N LYS A 223 8.30 -11.04 15.02
CA LYS A 223 9.25 -11.47 14.00
C LYS A 223 9.79 -10.29 13.21
N LYS A 224 10.97 -10.47 12.63
CA LYS A 224 11.52 -9.51 11.66
C LYS A 224 10.61 -9.45 10.43
N PHE A 225 10.42 -8.23 9.92
CA PHE A 225 9.62 -8.02 8.73
C PHE A 225 10.31 -8.66 7.52
N GLU A 226 9.59 -9.53 6.83
CA GLU A 226 10.03 -10.11 5.56
C GLU A 226 9.17 -9.54 4.42
N VAL A 227 9.76 -9.43 3.24
CA VAL A 227 9.06 -8.98 2.03
C VAL A 227 7.76 -9.75 1.81
N SER A 228 7.78 -11.07 2.02
CA SER A 228 6.62 -11.93 1.84
C SER A 228 5.46 -11.57 2.75
N ASP A 229 5.68 -10.86 3.87
CA ASP A 229 4.61 -10.45 4.78
C ASP A 229 3.68 -9.38 4.20
N SER A 230 4.17 -8.66 3.19
CA SER A 230 3.38 -7.67 2.46
C SER A 230 2.47 -8.29 1.39
N ALA A 231 2.72 -9.54 0.99
CA ALA A 231 2.00 -10.18 -0.11
C ALA A 231 0.54 -10.46 0.28
N ILE A 232 -0.38 -10.10 -0.60
CA ILE A 232 -1.81 -10.37 -0.45
C ILE A 232 -2.31 -10.95 -1.76
N SER A 233 -2.97 -12.10 -1.66
CA SER A 233 -3.73 -12.66 -2.78
C SER A 233 -5.21 -12.70 -2.43
N SER A 234 -6.05 -12.46 -3.42
CA SER A 234 -7.50 -12.57 -3.28
C SER A 234 -8.09 -13.17 -4.54
N ILE A 235 -8.76 -14.31 -4.40
CA ILE A 235 -9.48 -14.98 -5.49
C ILE A 235 -10.93 -14.53 -5.46
N TYR A 236 -11.37 -13.91 -6.53
CA TYR A 236 -12.76 -13.48 -6.72
C TYR A 236 -13.58 -14.56 -7.38
N TYR A 237 -14.81 -14.66 -6.91
CA TYR A 237 -15.80 -15.61 -7.40
C TYR A 237 -16.85 -14.89 -8.24
N ASP A 238 -17.28 -15.52 -9.31
CA ASP A 238 -18.43 -15.10 -10.12
C ASP A 238 -19.00 -16.32 -10.87
N ASN A 239 -20.11 -16.14 -11.58
CA ASN A 239 -20.68 -17.16 -12.44
C ASN A 239 -20.36 -16.92 -13.92
N GLU A 240 -20.87 -17.80 -14.79
CA GLU A 240 -20.62 -17.71 -16.23
C GLU A 240 -21.21 -16.44 -16.87
N ASP A 241 -22.27 -15.90 -16.28
CA ASP A 241 -22.94 -14.69 -16.77
C ASP A 241 -22.36 -13.39 -16.18
N PHE A 242 -21.39 -13.51 -15.26
CA PHE A 242 -20.75 -12.38 -14.58
C PHE A 242 -21.75 -11.50 -13.82
N ASP A 243 -22.69 -12.12 -13.12
CA ASP A 243 -23.73 -11.41 -12.34
C ASP A 243 -23.14 -10.54 -11.23
N LEU A 244 -22.14 -11.06 -10.49
CA LEU A 244 -21.53 -10.28 -9.40
C LEU A 244 -20.76 -9.10 -9.98
N TYR A 245 -20.02 -9.29 -11.07
CA TYR A 245 -19.36 -8.19 -11.79
C TYR A 245 -20.36 -7.10 -12.19
N THR A 246 -21.46 -7.50 -12.83
CA THR A 246 -22.45 -6.58 -13.40
C THR A 246 -23.12 -5.77 -12.28
N GLY A 247 -23.64 -6.44 -11.25
CA GLY A 247 -24.25 -5.76 -10.11
C GLY A 247 -23.27 -4.87 -9.35
N ARG A 248 -22.00 -5.27 -9.23
CA ARG A 248 -20.95 -4.44 -8.59
C ARG A 248 -20.58 -3.21 -9.39
N LEU A 249 -20.62 -3.28 -10.72
CA LEU A 249 -20.33 -2.16 -11.60
C LEU A 249 -21.49 -1.16 -11.63
N GLN A 250 -22.73 -1.66 -11.72
CA GLN A 250 -23.95 -0.84 -11.70
C GLN A 250 -24.26 -0.28 -10.31
N ARG A 251 -23.72 -0.91 -9.27
CA ARG A 251 -23.99 -0.63 -7.85
C ARG A 251 -25.43 -0.92 -7.46
N ASP A 252 -25.92 -2.07 -7.90
CA ASP A 252 -27.25 -2.53 -7.54
C ASP A 252 -27.37 -2.70 -6.03
N GLU A 253 -28.59 -2.55 -5.54
CA GLU A 253 -28.94 -2.83 -4.15
C GLU A 253 -28.66 -4.31 -3.84
N GLY A 254 -27.96 -4.60 -2.75
CA GLY A 254 -27.55 -5.96 -2.41
C GLY A 254 -26.40 -6.53 -3.24
N ALA A 255 -25.77 -5.77 -4.15
CA ALA A 255 -24.72 -6.30 -5.02
C ALA A 255 -23.49 -6.81 -4.23
N GLU A 256 -23.20 -8.09 -4.39
CA GLU A 256 -22.15 -8.81 -3.65
C GLU A 256 -20.83 -8.87 -4.42
N ALA A 257 -19.72 -8.83 -3.68
CA ALA A 257 -18.42 -9.26 -4.16
C ALA A 257 -17.84 -10.25 -3.16
N ILE A 258 -17.70 -11.50 -3.58
CA ILE A 258 -17.18 -12.60 -2.75
C ILE A 258 -15.74 -12.88 -3.16
N ARG A 259 -14.86 -13.01 -2.17
CA ARG A 259 -13.45 -13.33 -2.42
C ARG A 259 -12.79 -14.07 -1.27
N PHE A 260 -11.87 -14.96 -1.62
CA PHE A 260 -11.07 -15.70 -0.65
C PHE A 260 -9.67 -15.14 -0.63
N ARG A 261 -9.21 -14.72 0.55
CA ARG A 261 -7.99 -13.95 0.74
C ARG A 261 -7.04 -14.66 1.68
N TRP A 262 -5.76 -14.64 1.34
CA TRP A 262 -4.70 -14.99 2.29
C TRP A 262 -3.59 -13.95 2.28
N TYR A 263 -2.83 -13.94 3.36
CA TYR A 263 -1.69 -13.07 3.57
C TYR A 263 -0.41 -13.91 3.52
N GLY A 264 0.59 -13.39 2.81
CA GLY A 264 1.88 -14.03 2.67
C GLY A 264 1.90 -15.25 1.74
N PRO A 265 2.89 -16.14 1.92
CA PRO A 265 3.14 -17.28 1.03
C PRO A 265 2.05 -18.35 1.09
N MET A 266 2.07 -19.27 0.12
CA MET A 266 1.06 -20.35 -0.02
C MET A 266 0.96 -21.29 1.20
N LYS A 267 1.99 -21.34 2.05
CA LYS A 267 2.03 -22.08 3.32
C LYS A 267 1.09 -21.53 4.40
N SER A 268 0.52 -20.34 4.19
CA SER A 268 -0.46 -19.75 5.11
C SER A 268 -1.71 -20.63 5.19
N ARG A 269 -1.98 -21.17 6.37
CA ARG A 269 -3.15 -22.04 6.61
C ARG A 269 -4.46 -21.28 6.79
N SER A 270 -4.41 -20.03 7.27
CA SER A 270 -5.62 -19.25 7.53
C SER A 270 -6.07 -18.47 6.30
N ILE A 271 -7.25 -18.79 5.79
CA ILE A 271 -7.89 -18.15 4.65
C ILE A 271 -9.06 -17.30 5.17
N PHE A 272 -9.13 -16.06 4.71
CA PHE A 272 -10.24 -15.16 4.97
C PHE A 272 -11.27 -15.28 3.86
N ILE A 273 -12.45 -15.76 4.22
CA ILE A 273 -13.61 -15.81 3.35
C ILE A 273 -14.35 -14.48 3.54
N GLU A 274 -14.27 -13.60 2.54
CA GLU A 274 -14.79 -12.23 2.65
C GLU A 274 -15.93 -12.00 1.66
N ARG A 275 -16.97 -11.30 2.12
CA ARG A 275 -18.04 -10.76 1.26
C ARG A 275 -18.18 -9.25 1.49
N LYS A 276 -18.43 -8.55 0.39
CA LYS A 276 -18.81 -7.14 0.41
C LYS A 276 -20.18 -6.99 -0.22
N THR A 277 -21.12 -6.44 0.52
CA THR A 277 -22.49 -6.18 0.04
C THR A 277 -22.69 -4.68 -0.10
N HIS A 278 -23.06 -4.22 -1.29
CA HIS A 278 -23.49 -2.85 -1.51
C HIS A 278 -24.90 -2.69 -0.95
N HIS A 279 -25.08 -1.76 -0.01
CA HIS A 279 -26.34 -1.52 0.69
C HIS A 279 -27.02 -2.81 1.21
N ALA A 280 -26.57 -3.27 2.38
CA ALA A 280 -27.16 -4.39 3.05
C ALA A 280 -28.52 -3.98 3.64
N SER A 281 -29.60 -4.59 3.17
CA SER A 281 -30.96 -4.35 3.69
C SER A 281 -31.08 -4.63 5.19
N TRP A 282 -30.25 -5.54 5.72
CA TRP A 282 -30.16 -5.86 7.14
C TRP A 282 -29.36 -4.84 7.97
N LEU A 283 -28.81 -3.79 7.35
CA LEU A 283 -28.01 -2.76 8.01
C LEU A 283 -28.38 -1.36 7.51
N ASP A 284 -29.69 -1.10 7.37
CA ASP A 284 -30.26 0.20 6.99
C ASP A 284 -29.67 0.77 5.68
N GLY A 285 -29.37 -0.11 4.71
CA GLY A 285 -28.79 0.29 3.43
C GLY A 285 -27.30 0.66 3.48
N ALA A 286 -26.59 0.39 4.58
CA ALA A 286 -25.14 0.60 4.63
C ALA A 286 -24.38 -0.46 3.81
N SER A 287 -23.27 -0.08 3.17
CA SER A 287 -22.38 -1.06 2.54
C SER A 287 -21.57 -1.81 3.61
N VAL A 288 -21.73 -3.13 3.68
CA VAL A 288 -21.10 -3.98 4.70
C VAL A 288 -19.95 -4.78 4.08
N LYS A 289 -18.89 -4.96 4.87
CA LYS A 289 -17.82 -5.91 4.60
C LYS A 289 -17.75 -6.87 5.77
N ASP A 290 -18.13 -8.11 5.55
CA ASP A 290 -18.08 -9.18 6.54
C ASP A 290 -17.05 -10.25 6.12
N ARG A 291 -16.56 -11.01 7.10
CA ARG A 291 -15.61 -12.11 6.86
C ARG A 291 -15.54 -13.07 8.04
N PHE A 292 -15.16 -14.31 7.73
CA PHE A 292 -14.72 -15.28 8.73
C PHE A 292 -13.40 -15.95 8.30
N ARG A 293 -12.80 -16.73 9.20
CA ARG A 293 -11.55 -17.47 8.93
C ARG A 293 -11.85 -18.95 8.76
N LEU A 294 -11.19 -19.57 7.80
CA LEU A 294 -11.23 -21.01 7.57
C LEU A 294 -9.81 -21.54 7.37
N ASP A 295 -9.57 -22.79 7.75
CA ASP A 295 -8.30 -23.47 7.44
C ASP A 295 -8.28 -23.86 5.96
N VAL A 296 -7.11 -23.79 5.32
CA VAL A 296 -6.91 -24.07 3.90
C VAL A 296 -7.45 -25.44 3.49
N ASP A 297 -7.34 -26.45 4.36
CA ASP A 297 -7.77 -27.82 4.08
C ASP A 297 -9.31 -27.97 4.12
N ASP A 298 -10.02 -27.00 4.71
CA ASP A 298 -11.48 -26.97 4.83
C ASP A 298 -12.14 -26.13 3.71
N VAL A 299 -11.38 -25.33 2.95
CA VAL A 299 -11.94 -24.36 1.99
C VAL A 299 -12.70 -25.03 0.84
N THR A 300 -12.12 -26.09 0.25
CA THR A 300 -12.76 -26.82 -0.86
C THR A 300 -14.10 -27.43 -0.39
N LYS A 301 -14.08 -28.11 0.76
CA LYS A 301 -15.28 -28.71 1.38
C LYS A 301 -16.37 -27.68 1.66
N PHE A 302 -15.99 -26.48 2.13
CA PHE A 302 -16.94 -25.39 2.34
C PHE A 302 -17.58 -24.92 1.02
N CYS A 303 -16.79 -24.80 -0.06
CA CYS A 303 -17.31 -24.42 -1.38
C CYS A 303 -18.27 -25.45 -1.96
N GLU A 304 -17.98 -26.73 -1.74
CA GLU A 304 -18.78 -27.85 -2.24
C GLU A 304 -20.02 -28.13 -1.37
N GLY A 305 -20.13 -27.48 -0.20
CA GLY A 305 -21.23 -27.70 0.75
C GLY A 305 -21.05 -28.92 1.64
N GLU A 306 -19.91 -29.63 1.54
CA GLU A 306 -19.58 -30.78 2.40
C GLU A 306 -19.27 -30.36 3.85
N LEU A 307 -18.75 -29.15 4.03
CA LEU A 307 -18.54 -28.55 5.35
C LEU A 307 -19.56 -27.42 5.56
N THR A 308 -20.47 -27.63 6.50
CA THR A 308 -21.58 -26.71 6.78
C THR A 308 -21.18 -25.59 7.76
N PRO A 309 -21.86 -24.43 7.74
CA PRO A 309 -21.71 -23.37 8.73
C PRO A 309 -21.91 -23.85 10.16
N ASP A 310 -22.87 -24.75 10.40
CA ASP A 310 -23.13 -25.36 11.71
C ASP A 310 -21.88 -26.08 12.21
N GLU A 311 -21.30 -26.98 11.41
CA GLU A 311 -20.08 -27.71 11.76
C GLU A 311 -18.87 -26.79 12.00
N ILE A 312 -18.73 -25.72 11.21
CA ILE A 312 -17.68 -24.71 11.42
C ILE A 312 -17.84 -24.06 12.80
N THR A 313 -19.06 -23.64 13.14
CA THR A 313 -19.33 -22.97 14.41
C THR A 313 -19.26 -23.92 15.60
N ASP A 314 -19.64 -25.18 15.45
CA ASP A 314 -19.49 -26.20 16.49
C ASP A 314 -18.01 -26.48 16.79
N ARG A 315 -17.14 -26.54 15.76
CA ARG A 315 -15.69 -26.62 15.95
C ARG A 315 -15.14 -25.38 16.69
N MET A 316 -15.73 -24.20 16.48
CA MET A 316 -15.34 -22.97 17.20
C MET A 316 -15.79 -22.99 18.65
N ARG A 317 -17.03 -23.43 18.94
CA ARG A 317 -17.54 -23.62 20.30
C ARG A 317 -16.70 -24.63 21.08
N GLN A 318 -16.30 -25.75 20.46
CA GLN A 318 -15.38 -26.73 21.06
C GLN A 318 -14.00 -26.15 21.42
N LYS A 319 -13.58 -25.07 20.74
CA LYS A 319 -12.35 -24.31 21.03
C LYS A 319 -12.56 -23.14 21.98
N ASN A 320 -13.74 -23.03 22.60
CA ASN A 320 -14.12 -21.95 23.52
C ASN A 320 -14.03 -20.54 22.92
N VAL A 321 -14.34 -20.40 21.62
CA VAL A 321 -14.57 -19.08 21.01
C VAL A 321 -15.88 -18.49 21.55
N ASP A 322 -15.96 -17.16 21.71
CA ASP A 322 -17.14 -16.50 22.25
C ASP A 322 -18.39 -16.70 21.37
N GLU A 323 -19.56 -16.85 22.00
CA GLU A 323 -20.80 -17.19 21.29
C GLU A 323 -21.18 -16.12 20.25
N LYS A 324 -20.91 -14.85 20.52
CA LYS A 324 -21.18 -13.76 19.57
C LYS A 324 -20.37 -13.94 18.28
N THR A 325 -19.07 -14.23 18.39
CA THR A 325 -18.22 -14.50 17.22
C THR A 325 -18.66 -15.76 16.48
N CYS A 326 -19.17 -16.77 17.20
CA CYS A 326 -19.77 -17.96 16.59
C CYS A 326 -21.04 -17.60 15.80
N GLU A 327 -21.98 -16.85 16.38
CA GLU A 327 -23.20 -16.37 15.70
C GLU A 327 -22.88 -15.50 14.47
N ASP A 328 -21.96 -14.54 14.61
CA ASP A 328 -21.50 -13.70 13.50
C ASP A 328 -20.88 -14.56 12.39
N THR A 329 -20.05 -15.54 12.75
CA THR A 329 -19.44 -16.46 11.77
C THR A 329 -20.50 -17.31 11.08
N HIS A 330 -21.47 -17.82 11.82
CA HIS A 330 -22.58 -18.62 11.28
C HIS A 330 -23.36 -17.85 10.23
N PHE A 331 -23.76 -16.61 10.56
CA PHE A 331 -24.50 -15.74 9.66
C PHE A 331 -23.73 -15.48 8.35
N ILE A 332 -22.44 -15.15 8.46
CA ILE A 332 -21.60 -14.84 7.30
C ILE A 332 -21.36 -16.10 6.46
N ALA A 333 -20.97 -17.21 7.09
CA ALA A 333 -20.70 -18.46 6.40
C ALA A 333 -21.94 -18.99 5.68
N SER A 334 -23.11 -18.94 6.32
CA SER A 334 -24.39 -19.31 5.72
C SER A 334 -24.73 -18.45 4.51
N GLY A 335 -24.59 -17.12 4.61
CA GLY A 335 -24.87 -16.21 3.51
C GLY A 335 -23.94 -16.40 2.31
N ILE A 336 -22.65 -16.63 2.56
CA ILE A 336 -21.66 -16.86 1.50
C ILE A 336 -21.89 -18.23 0.85
N GLN A 337 -22.06 -19.30 1.62
CA GLN A 337 -22.28 -20.65 1.06
C GLN A 337 -23.57 -20.72 0.25
N LYS A 338 -24.66 -20.10 0.73
CA LYS A 338 -25.90 -19.94 -0.02
C LYS A 338 -25.66 -19.26 -1.37
N SER A 339 -24.90 -18.16 -1.37
CA SER A 339 -24.58 -17.43 -2.60
C SER A 339 -23.73 -18.25 -3.58
N LEU A 340 -22.77 -19.04 -3.07
CA LEU A 340 -21.98 -19.95 -3.90
C LEU A 340 -22.87 -20.97 -4.63
N GLN A 341 -23.84 -21.54 -3.92
CA GLN A 341 -24.75 -22.56 -4.44
C GLN A 341 -25.81 -21.99 -5.38
N GLU A 342 -26.58 -20.98 -4.94
CA GLU A 342 -27.71 -20.44 -5.70
C GLU A 342 -27.29 -19.70 -6.97
N LYS A 343 -26.13 -19.03 -6.94
CA LYS A 343 -25.62 -18.29 -8.10
C LYS A 343 -24.59 -19.08 -8.91
N HIS A 344 -24.30 -20.33 -8.54
CA HIS A 344 -23.31 -21.19 -9.19
C HIS A 344 -21.92 -20.55 -9.35
N LEU A 345 -21.42 -19.96 -8.26
CA LEU A 345 -20.19 -19.19 -8.29
C LEU A 345 -18.95 -20.07 -8.33
N ASN A 346 -17.99 -19.68 -9.15
CA ASN A 346 -16.70 -20.36 -9.32
C ASN A 346 -15.54 -19.35 -9.19
N PRO A 347 -14.31 -19.80 -8.88
CA PRO A 347 -13.13 -18.93 -8.95
C PRO A 347 -12.88 -18.43 -10.38
N VAL A 348 -12.77 -17.12 -10.53
CA VAL A 348 -12.65 -16.45 -11.84
C VAL A 348 -11.32 -15.73 -11.99
N CYS A 349 -10.98 -14.87 -11.02
CA CYS A 349 -9.81 -14.00 -11.11
C CYS A 349 -9.11 -13.86 -9.76
N ARG A 350 -7.81 -14.13 -9.74
CA ARG A 350 -6.92 -13.77 -8.62
C ARG A 350 -6.40 -12.35 -8.82
N ALA A 351 -6.47 -11.55 -7.76
CA ALA A 351 -5.71 -10.31 -7.65
C ALA A 351 -4.58 -10.51 -6.64
N PHE A 352 -3.34 -10.36 -7.09
CA PHE A 352 -2.13 -10.39 -6.26
C PHE A 352 -1.52 -8.98 -6.18
N TYR A 353 -0.99 -8.60 -5.01
CA TYR A 353 -0.24 -7.36 -4.82
C TYR A 353 0.53 -7.39 -3.49
N ASN A 354 1.51 -6.50 -3.34
CA ASN A 354 2.20 -6.24 -2.07
C ASN A 354 1.62 -4.97 -1.42
N ARG A 355 1.24 -5.04 -0.15
CA ARG A 355 0.62 -3.91 0.57
C ARG A 355 1.52 -3.35 1.66
N THR A 356 1.72 -2.04 1.61
CA THR A 356 2.18 -1.25 2.76
C THR A 356 0.99 -0.50 3.35
N ALA A 357 0.71 -0.70 4.64
CA ALA A 357 -0.35 0.03 5.35
C ALA A 357 0.29 1.06 6.28
N PHE A 358 -0.26 2.27 6.32
CA PHE A 358 0.21 3.38 7.14
C PHE A 358 -0.93 3.83 8.05
N GLN A 359 -0.69 3.80 9.36
CA GLN A 359 -1.68 4.18 10.35
C GLN A 359 -0.99 4.44 11.68
N LEU A 360 -1.39 5.50 12.38
CA LEU A 360 -1.01 5.71 13.77
C LEU A 360 -1.77 4.71 14.66
N PRO A 361 -1.10 3.87 15.47
CA PRO A 361 -1.77 3.00 16.44
C PRO A 361 -2.72 3.79 17.35
N GLY A 362 -3.94 3.28 17.52
CA GLY A 362 -5.00 3.95 18.31
C GLY A 362 -5.71 5.12 17.61
N ASP A 363 -5.24 5.58 16.46
CA ASP A 363 -5.87 6.66 15.70
C ASP A 363 -6.55 6.11 14.43
N GLN A 364 -7.86 6.34 14.31
CA GLN A 364 -8.66 5.89 13.17
C GLN A 364 -9.01 7.02 12.19
N ARG A 365 -8.58 8.27 12.45
CA ARG A 365 -8.91 9.43 11.63
C ARG A 365 -8.42 9.28 10.19
N VAL A 366 -7.17 8.83 10.04
CA VAL A 366 -6.54 8.64 8.74
C VAL A 366 -5.87 7.27 8.67
N ARG A 367 -6.24 6.51 7.66
CA ARG A 367 -5.55 5.27 7.29
C ARG A 367 -5.24 5.30 5.81
N VAL A 368 -3.98 5.03 5.47
CA VAL A 368 -3.52 4.97 4.08
C VAL A 368 -3.00 3.58 3.79
N SER A 369 -3.26 3.06 2.60
CA SER A 369 -2.60 1.84 2.13
C SER A 369 -2.16 2.00 0.69
N LEU A 370 -0.99 1.45 0.37
CA LEU A 370 -0.42 1.45 -0.96
C LEU A 370 -0.19 0.01 -1.42
N ASP A 371 -0.80 -0.36 -2.54
CA ASP A 371 -0.67 -1.65 -3.17
C ASP A 371 0.27 -1.53 -4.38
N THR A 372 1.41 -2.23 -4.34
CA THR A 372 2.39 -2.31 -5.45
C THR A 372 2.39 -3.70 -6.07
N ASP A 373 3.02 -3.84 -7.23
CA ASP A 373 3.13 -5.12 -7.96
C ASP A 373 1.78 -5.79 -8.20
N LEU A 374 0.76 -4.96 -8.48
CA LEU A 374 -0.60 -5.44 -8.71
C LEU A 374 -0.66 -6.23 -10.01
N CYS A 375 -1.12 -7.46 -9.93
CA CYS A 375 -1.45 -8.23 -11.12
C CYS A 375 -2.76 -9.00 -10.93
N PHE A 376 -3.38 -9.30 -12.06
CA PHE A 376 -4.57 -10.12 -12.16
C PHE A 376 -4.20 -11.40 -12.88
N ILE A 377 -4.69 -12.54 -12.39
CA ILE A 377 -4.37 -13.86 -12.92
C ILE A 377 -5.67 -14.63 -13.10
N ARG A 378 -5.81 -15.33 -14.22
CA ARG A 378 -6.95 -16.21 -14.48
C ARG A 378 -6.96 -17.39 -13.52
N GLU A 379 -8.12 -17.63 -12.93
CA GLU A 379 -8.42 -18.82 -12.13
C GLU A 379 -9.50 -19.67 -12.80
N ASP A 380 -10.22 -19.16 -13.79
CA ASP A 380 -11.26 -19.92 -14.48
C ASP A 380 -10.69 -21.04 -15.38
N ASN A 381 -11.51 -22.03 -15.71
CA ASN A 381 -11.18 -23.07 -16.71
C ASN A 381 -12.06 -22.92 -17.97
N SER A 382 -12.63 -21.73 -18.24
CA SER A 382 -13.70 -21.56 -19.24
C SER A 382 -13.24 -21.64 -20.70
N ASP A 383 -11.93 -21.56 -20.94
CA ASP A 383 -11.31 -21.68 -22.27
C ASP A 383 -10.75 -23.09 -22.55
N GLY A 384 -11.08 -24.08 -21.71
CA GLY A 384 -10.58 -25.44 -21.81
C GLY A 384 -9.17 -25.66 -21.23
N THR A 385 -8.47 -24.59 -20.83
CA THR A 385 -7.19 -24.72 -20.12
C THR A 385 -7.46 -25.08 -18.66
N VAL A 386 -6.92 -26.21 -18.21
CA VAL A 386 -7.07 -26.67 -16.83
C VAL A 386 -6.05 -25.96 -15.94
N ARG A 387 -6.47 -24.88 -15.28
CA ARG A 387 -5.66 -24.12 -14.32
C ARG A 387 -5.81 -24.65 -12.89
N ARG A 388 -7.00 -25.19 -12.59
CA ARG A 388 -7.36 -25.81 -11.32
C ARG A 388 -7.95 -27.19 -11.55
N ALA A 389 -7.66 -28.12 -10.64
CA ALA A 389 -8.39 -29.38 -10.58
C ALA A 389 -9.87 -29.12 -10.27
N LYS A 390 -10.73 -30.08 -10.60
CA LYS A 390 -12.17 -29.97 -10.32
C LYS A 390 -12.39 -29.79 -8.82
N GLY A 391 -13.21 -28.81 -8.42
CA GLY A 391 -13.51 -28.49 -7.02
C GLY A 391 -12.49 -27.55 -6.34
N GLU A 392 -11.23 -27.55 -6.78
CA GLU A 392 -10.17 -26.75 -6.13
C GLU A 392 -10.44 -25.25 -6.21
N TRP A 393 -10.29 -24.55 -5.08
CA TRP A 393 -10.62 -23.12 -4.98
C TRP A 393 -9.52 -22.19 -5.52
N ARG A 394 -8.32 -22.71 -5.80
CA ARG A 394 -7.16 -21.94 -6.31
C ARG A 394 -6.21 -22.78 -7.15
N ARG A 395 -5.54 -22.15 -8.13
CA ARG A 395 -4.44 -22.81 -8.88
C ARG A 395 -3.18 -22.99 -8.02
N PRO A 396 -2.47 -24.14 -8.14
CA PRO A 396 -1.33 -24.49 -7.28
C PRO A 396 0.02 -23.95 -7.78
N ASP A 397 0.12 -23.59 -9.05
CA ASP A 397 1.33 -23.20 -9.79
C ASP A 397 1.72 -21.72 -9.61
N VAL A 398 0.91 -20.95 -8.88
CA VAL A 398 1.13 -19.52 -8.62
C VAL A 398 1.22 -19.29 -7.11
N ALA A 399 2.36 -18.78 -6.66
CA ALA A 399 2.60 -18.42 -5.26
C ALA A 399 2.61 -16.89 -5.07
N ILE A 400 3.79 -16.33 -4.77
CA ILE A 400 4.01 -14.89 -4.47
C ILE A 400 5.20 -14.31 -5.26
N ASP A 401 5.67 -15.07 -6.24
CA ASP A 401 6.86 -14.87 -7.05
C ASP A 401 6.62 -13.93 -8.24
N TYR A 402 6.05 -12.76 -7.97
CA TYR A 402 5.93 -11.69 -8.96
C TYR A 402 7.29 -11.42 -9.66
N PRO A 403 7.32 -11.26 -11.00
CA PRO A 403 6.19 -11.00 -11.90
C PRO A 403 5.55 -12.24 -12.53
N PHE A 404 5.73 -13.43 -11.94
CA PHE A 404 5.18 -14.71 -12.44
C PHE A 404 5.59 -14.99 -13.90
N PRO A 405 6.89 -15.06 -14.21
CA PRO A 405 7.38 -15.29 -15.58
C PRO A 405 7.03 -16.68 -16.13
N GLN A 406 6.62 -17.62 -15.27
CA GLN A 406 6.17 -18.96 -15.66
C GLN A 406 4.77 -18.99 -16.27
N LEU A 407 3.98 -17.92 -16.11
CA LEU A 407 2.63 -17.84 -16.65
C LEU A 407 2.65 -17.34 -18.09
N ASP A 408 1.75 -17.89 -18.91
CA ASP A 408 1.48 -17.37 -20.24
C ASP A 408 0.87 -15.94 -20.17
N GLU A 409 1.24 -15.07 -21.09
CA GLU A 409 0.78 -13.67 -21.12
C GLU A 409 -0.75 -13.54 -21.31
N THR A 410 -1.43 -14.57 -21.82
CA THR A 410 -2.89 -14.61 -21.91
C THR A 410 -3.57 -14.88 -20.56
N GLU A 411 -2.82 -15.37 -19.55
CA GLU A 411 -3.34 -15.71 -18.23
C GLU A 411 -3.08 -14.65 -17.16
N ILE A 412 -2.21 -13.67 -17.45
CA ILE A 412 -1.78 -12.66 -16.50
C ILE A 412 -1.90 -11.24 -17.06
N CYS A 413 -2.41 -10.33 -16.24
CA CYS A 413 -2.40 -8.90 -16.49
C CYS A 413 -1.56 -8.22 -15.41
N ARG A 414 -0.39 -7.71 -15.79
CA ARG A 414 0.48 -6.95 -14.90
C ARG A 414 0.05 -5.49 -14.94
N PHE A 415 -0.60 -5.03 -13.87
CA PHE A 415 -1.17 -3.70 -13.83
C PHE A 415 -0.05 -2.66 -13.77
N PRO A 416 -0.07 -1.61 -14.62
CA PRO A 416 1.07 -0.72 -14.82
C PRO A 416 1.30 0.28 -13.68
N TYR A 417 0.37 0.40 -12.73
CA TYR A 417 0.39 1.39 -11.67
C TYR A 417 0.30 0.74 -10.28
N ALA A 418 0.76 1.45 -9.25
CA ALA A 418 0.41 1.13 -7.88
C ALA A 418 -0.95 1.76 -7.52
N VAL A 419 -1.64 1.23 -6.51
CA VAL A 419 -2.95 1.73 -6.07
C VAL A 419 -2.85 2.24 -4.63
N LEU A 420 -3.02 3.55 -4.46
CA LEU A 420 -3.17 4.20 -3.17
C LEU A 420 -4.65 4.23 -2.77
N GLU A 421 -4.94 3.86 -1.54
CA GLU A 421 -6.28 3.94 -0.94
C GLU A 421 -6.17 4.75 0.35
N THR A 422 -6.94 5.83 0.44
CA THR A 422 -7.06 6.66 1.65
C THR A 422 -8.41 6.40 2.29
N LYS A 423 -8.43 6.31 3.63
CA LYS A 423 -9.65 6.17 4.43
C LYS A 423 -9.64 7.24 5.50
N LEU A 424 -10.66 8.07 5.45
CA LEU A 424 -10.87 9.17 6.37
C LEU A 424 -12.11 8.89 7.21
N GLN A 425 -11.99 9.03 8.52
CA GLN A 425 -13.14 9.05 9.41
C GLN A 425 -13.65 10.48 9.48
N THR A 426 -14.81 10.74 8.91
CA THR A 426 -15.33 12.10 8.66
C THR A 426 -16.33 12.57 9.72
N HIS A 427 -16.32 12.00 10.94
CA HIS A 427 -17.25 12.47 11.98
C HIS A 427 -17.07 13.97 12.24
N LEU A 428 -18.19 14.71 12.24
CA LEU A 428 -18.31 16.10 12.67
C LEU A 428 -17.45 17.12 11.88
N GLY A 429 -17.40 17.00 10.54
CA GLY A 429 -16.83 18.06 9.69
C GLY A 429 -15.30 18.23 9.81
N GLN A 430 -14.59 17.23 10.34
CA GLN A 430 -13.13 17.21 10.32
C GLN A 430 -12.62 17.14 8.87
N GLN A 431 -11.78 18.11 8.51
CA GLN A 431 -11.08 18.14 7.24
C GLN A 431 -9.91 17.14 7.23
N PRO A 432 -9.54 16.58 6.08
CA PRO A 432 -8.31 15.81 5.95
C PRO A 432 -7.10 16.65 6.37
N PRO A 433 -6.04 16.04 6.97
CA PRO A 433 -4.82 16.77 7.28
C PRO A 433 -4.19 17.40 6.04
N ASP A 434 -3.65 18.61 6.17
CA ASP A 434 -3.10 19.39 5.06
C ASP A 434 -2.07 18.64 4.21
N TRP A 435 -1.20 17.85 4.85
CA TRP A 435 -0.18 17.05 4.14
C TRP A 435 -0.82 16.02 3.19
N LEU A 436 -1.96 15.46 3.58
CA LEU A 436 -2.69 14.47 2.78
C LEU A 436 -3.41 15.16 1.63
N THR A 437 -4.04 16.31 1.89
CA THR A 437 -4.65 17.16 0.85
C THR A 437 -3.61 17.53 -0.21
N LYS A 438 -2.45 18.05 0.22
CA LYS A 438 -1.34 18.36 -0.69
C LYS A 438 -0.86 17.14 -1.48
N LEU A 439 -0.82 15.96 -0.88
CA LEU A 439 -0.44 14.72 -1.56
C LEU A 439 -1.45 14.32 -2.65
N VAL A 440 -2.75 14.32 -2.33
CA VAL A 440 -3.78 13.88 -3.28
C VAL A 440 -3.98 14.87 -4.44
N ASP A 441 -3.70 16.16 -4.21
CA ASP A 441 -3.74 17.20 -5.24
C ASP A 441 -2.43 17.32 -6.04
N SER A 442 -1.40 16.56 -5.67
CA SER A 442 -0.07 16.66 -6.29
C SER A 442 0.05 15.95 -7.63
N HIS A 443 1.19 16.19 -8.30
CA HIS A 443 1.62 15.50 -9.51
C HIS A 443 1.95 14.00 -9.30
N LEU A 444 2.01 13.52 -8.06
CA LEU A 444 2.45 12.16 -7.73
C LEU A 444 1.35 11.11 -7.89
N VAL A 445 0.08 11.53 -7.83
CA VAL A 445 -1.08 10.64 -7.86
C VAL A 445 -2.08 11.02 -8.94
N HIS A 446 -2.89 10.05 -9.35
CA HIS A 446 -3.99 10.22 -10.30
C HIS A 446 -5.26 9.62 -9.72
N GLU A 447 -6.27 10.44 -9.43
CA GLU A 447 -7.50 9.95 -8.82
C GLU A 447 -8.28 9.07 -9.80
N VAL A 448 -8.67 7.88 -9.33
CA VAL A 448 -9.54 6.97 -10.09
C VAL A 448 -10.69 6.53 -9.20
N PRO A 449 -11.76 7.36 -9.14
CA PRO A 449 -12.92 7.08 -8.32
C PRO A 449 -13.49 5.69 -8.54
N ARG A 450 -13.80 5.02 -7.43
CA ARG A 450 -14.46 3.70 -7.41
C ARG A 450 -13.69 2.56 -8.09
N PHE A 451 -12.39 2.75 -8.39
CA PHE A 451 -11.55 1.70 -8.96
C PHE A 451 -11.70 0.37 -8.22
N SER A 452 -11.96 -0.71 -8.95
CA SER A 452 -12.11 -2.05 -8.39
C SER A 452 -11.13 -3.00 -9.04
N LYS A 453 -10.30 -3.65 -8.21
CA LYS A 453 -9.38 -4.71 -8.63
C LYS A 453 -10.12 -5.83 -9.37
N TYR A 454 -11.26 -6.26 -8.82
CA TYR A 454 -12.06 -7.32 -9.44
C TYR A 454 -12.59 -6.90 -10.82
N LEU A 455 -13.26 -5.74 -10.88
CA LEU A 455 -13.86 -5.27 -12.14
C LEU A 455 -12.79 -5.06 -13.21
N HIS A 456 -11.62 -4.53 -12.86
CA HIS A 456 -10.52 -4.39 -13.81
C HIS A 456 -10.00 -5.75 -14.30
N GLY A 457 -9.70 -6.68 -13.38
CA GLY A 457 -9.17 -8.01 -13.74
C GLY A 457 -10.15 -8.83 -14.59
N ALA A 458 -11.42 -8.88 -14.18
CA ALA A 458 -12.46 -9.58 -14.94
C ALA A 458 -12.68 -8.94 -16.32
N CYS A 459 -12.77 -7.61 -16.38
CA CYS A 459 -12.92 -6.89 -17.65
C CYS A 459 -11.72 -7.11 -18.59
N TYR A 460 -10.49 -7.25 -18.07
CA TYR A 460 -9.31 -7.49 -18.90
C TYR A 460 -9.38 -8.86 -19.59
N PHE A 461 -9.67 -9.92 -18.84
CA PHE A 461 -9.65 -11.29 -19.38
C PHE A 461 -10.91 -11.68 -20.15
N PHE A 462 -12.07 -11.16 -19.75
CA PHE A 462 -13.36 -11.61 -20.28
C PHE A 462 -14.12 -10.49 -20.99
N ARG A 463 -13.40 -9.50 -21.53
CA ARG A 463 -13.99 -8.29 -22.14
C ARG A 463 -15.13 -8.59 -23.14
N SER A 464 -14.99 -9.64 -23.94
CA SER A 464 -15.98 -10.05 -24.94
C SER A 464 -17.30 -10.57 -24.34
N ARG A 465 -17.29 -10.98 -23.08
CA ARG A 465 -18.46 -11.49 -22.32
C ARG A 465 -19.11 -10.43 -21.45
N MET A 466 -18.47 -9.26 -21.29
CA MET A 466 -18.94 -8.23 -20.37
C MET A 466 -19.97 -7.31 -21.02
N PRO A 467 -21.18 -7.17 -20.45
CA PRO A 467 -22.20 -6.26 -20.98
C PRO A 467 -21.84 -4.79 -20.74
N LEU A 468 -21.09 -4.52 -19.66
CA LEU A 468 -20.71 -3.18 -19.23
C LEU A 468 -19.22 -3.12 -18.93
N LEU A 469 -18.60 -1.99 -19.25
CA LEU A 469 -17.17 -1.75 -19.05
C LEU A 469 -16.95 -0.67 -17.98
N PRO A 470 -15.89 -0.76 -17.15
CA PRO A 470 -15.58 0.28 -16.18
C PRO A 470 -15.20 1.59 -16.85
N TRP A 471 -15.63 2.72 -16.27
CA TRP A 471 -15.37 4.04 -16.83
C TRP A 471 -13.88 4.38 -16.95
N TRP A 472 -13.02 3.79 -16.12
CA TRP A 472 -11.57 4.07 -16.08
C TRP A 472 -10.77 3.33 -17.16
N LEU A 473 -11.39 2.52 -18.02
CA LEU A 473 -10.64 1.85 -19.08
C LEU A 473 -9.90 2.81 -20.03
N PRO A 474 -10.50 3.94 -20.49
CA PRO A 474 -9.78 4.91 -21.31
C PRO A 474 -8.60 5.56 -20.59
N GLU A 475 -8.63 5.65 -19.26
CA GLU A 475 -7.51 6.18 -18.46
C GLU A 475 -6.25 5.30 -18.57
N MET A 476 -6.40 4.02 -18.94
CA MET A 476 -5.26 3.11 -19.15
C MET A 476 -4.40 3.50 -20.34
N ASP A 477 -4.95 4.25 -21.30
CA ASP A 477 -4.25 4.70 -22.51
C ASP A 477 -3.52 6.04 -22.30
N ILE A 478 -3.62 6.63 -21.10
CA ILE A 478 -3.05 7.93 -20.77
C ILE A 478 -1.80 7.76 -19.89
N ASP A 479 -0.76 8.56 -20.17
CA ASP A 479 0.38 8.67 -19.26
C ASP A 479 -0.01 9.56 -18.06
N ILE A 480 -0.28 8.93 -16.92
CA ILE A 480 -0.72 9.62 -15.69
C ILE A 480 0.36 10.51 -15.05
N ARG A 481 1.59 10.53 -15.58
CA ARG A 481 2.66 11.38 -15.06
C ARG A 481 2.38 12.85 -15.37
N LYS A 482 2.30 13.66 -14.33
CA LYS A 482 2.11 15.11 -14.41
C LYS A 482 3.45 15.82 -14.19
N PRO A 483 3.70 16.96 -14.87
CA PRO A 483 4.86 17.79 -14.54
C PRO A 483 4.74 18.29 -13.10
N ARG A 484 5.89 18.47 -12.44
CA ARG A 484 5.93 19.02 -11.09
C ARG A 484 5.52 20.49 -11.13
N ALA A 485 4.30 20.78 -10.70
CA ALA A 485 3.72 22.13 -10.71
C ALA A 485 3.92 22.90 -9.40
N THR A 486 4.21 22.21 -8.30
CA THR A 486 4.36 22.78 -6.95
C THR A 486 5.70 22.35 -6.34
N ASN A 487 6.12 23.03 -5.27
CA ASN A 487 7.31 22.63 -4.49
C ASN A 487 7.09 21.37 -3.63
N PHE A 488 5.90 20.77 -3.68
CA PHE A 488 5.52 19.60 -2.91
C PHE A 488 6.35 18.34 -3.25
N GLY A 489 6.66 17.55 -2.24
CA GLY A 489 7.39 16.28 -2.35
C GLY A 489 8.84 16.35 -1.91
N LEU A 490 9.62 15.34 -2.30
CA LEU A 490 10.99 15.16 -1.79
C LEU A 490 12.01 15.65 -2.82
N THR A 491 12.79 16.66 -2.45
CA THR A 491 13.85 17.21 -3.30
C THR A 491 15.15 17.45 -2.55
N ARG A 492 16.21 17.76 -3.30
CA ARG A 492 17.47 18.16 -2.71
C ARG A 492 17.86 19.58 -3.10
N SER A 493 18.54 20.27 -2.20
CA SER A 493 19.18 21.55 -2.47
C SER A 493 20.31 21.39 -3.49
N LYS A 494 20.89 22.51 -3.94
CA LYS A 494 22.12 22.51 -4.76
C LYS A 494 23.31 21.85 -4.07
N SER A 495 23.32 21.83 -2.73
CA SER A 495 24.29 21.14 -1.88
C SER A 495 23.88 19.71 -1.53
N PHE A 496 22.88 19.16 -2.22
CA PHE A 496 22.36 17.80 -2.04
C PHE A 496 21.76 17.51 -0.66
N LYS A 497 21.37 18.55 0.09
CA LYS A 497 20.69 18.38 1.37
C LYS A 497 19.19 18.15 1.17
N PRO A 498 18.54 17.30 1.98
CA PRO A 498 17.11 17.03 1.88
C PRO A 498 16.24 18.29 2.04
N LEU A 499 15.21 18.38 1.21
CA LEU A 499 14.17 19.38 1.24
C LEU A 499 12.81 18.68 1.16
N ILE A 500 11.96 18.94 2.15
CA ILE A 500 10.57 18.48 2.20
C ILE A 500 9.71 19.66 1.79
N ASP A 501 8.89 19.50 0.75
CA ASP A 501 8.08 20.57 0.18
C ASP A 501 8.88 21.82 -0.22
N GLY A 502 10.15 21.62 -0.61
CA GLY A 502 11.08 22.68 -0.98
C GLY A 502 11.73 23.41 0.20
N GLN A 503 11.50 22.98 1.44
CA GLN A 503 12.02 23.59 2.65
C GLN A 503 12.92 22.64 3.44
N TYR A 504 13.87 23.20 4.18
CA TYR A 504 14.63 22.42 5.15
C TYR A 504 13.73 22.00 6.30
N ARG A 505 13.87 20.75 6.75
CA ARG A 505 13.07 20.21 7.85
C ARG A 505 13.06 21.11 9.10
N ARG A 506 14.24 21.59 9.52
CA ARG A 506 14.37 22.52 10.66
C ARG A 506 13.60 23.83 10.48
N ALA A 507 13.47 24.31 9.23
CA ALA A 507 12.70 25.51 8.95
C ALA A 507 11.19 25.24 9.10
N MET A 508 10.71 24.06 8.69
CA MET A 508 9.32 23.67 8.91
C MET A 508 9.00 23.51 10.40
N GLU A 509 9.87 22.84 11.16
CA GLU A 509 9.67 22.66 12.62
C GLU A 509 9.69 24.00 13.37
N ALA A 510 10.52 24.96 12.95
CA ALA A 510 10.54 26.30 13.52
C ALA A 510 9.25 27.07 13.22
N GLU A 511 8.71 26.95 12.00
CA GLU A 511 7.45 27.58 11.61
C GLU A 511 6.25 26.94 12.32
N GLU A 512 6.23 25.61 12.47
CA GLU A 512 5.19 24.90 13.22
C GLU A 512 5.19 25.31 14.70
N ARG A 513 6.37 25.44 15.32
CA ARG A 513 6.49 26.01 16.68
C ARG A 513 5.95 27.44 16.74
N ARG A 514 6.32 28.29 15.78
CA ARG A 514 5.82 29.67 15.68
C ARG A 514 4.29 29.71 15.58
N LEU A 515 3.70 28.88 14.72
CA LEU A 515 2.25 28.79 14.55
C LEU A 515 1.55 28.28 15.81
N ASN A 516 2.11 27.27 16.48
CA ASN A 516 1.59 26.77 17.74
C ASN A 516 1.67 27.82 18.87
N ASP A 517 2.74 28.61 18.92
CA ASP A 517 2.88 29.70 19.89
C ASP A 517 1.89 30.86 19.60
N VAL A 518 1.64 31.15 18.33
CA VAL A 518 0.59 32.09 17.89
C VAL A 518 -0.81 31.58 18.22
N ALA A 519 -1.09 30.28 18.02
CA ALA A 519 -2.36 29.66 18.37
C ALA A 519 -2.62 29.70 19.89
N LYS A 520 -1.59 29.43 20.70
CA LYS A 520 -1.66 29.52 22.18
C LYS A 520 -1.88 30.94 22.68
N THR A 521 -1.40 31.95 21.97
CA THR A 521 -1.58 33.37 22.34
C THR A 521 -2.91 33.96 21.86
N THR A 522 -3.62 33.27 20.98
CA THR A 522 -4.94 33.68 20.45
C THR A 522 -6.13 32.96 21.10
N GLU A 523 -5.91 32.03 22.04
CA GLU A 523 -6.97 31.53 22.91
C GLU A 523 -7.47 32.65 23.83
N PRO A 524 -8.79 32.94 23.87
CA PRO A 524 -9.31 34.02 24.69
C PRO A 524 -9.11 33.69 26.18
N VAL A 525 -8.33 34.51 26.86
CA VAL A 525 -8.21 34.50 28.33
C VAL A 525 -9.61 34.66 28.91
N ALA A 526 -10.16 33.58 29.47
CA ALA A 526 -11.34 33.67 30.32
C ALA A 526 -10.99 34.58 31.50
N THR A 527 -11.51 35.80 31.48
CA THR A 527 -11.43 36.75 32.59
C THR A 527 -12.03 36.10 33.84
N LYS A 528 -11.15 35.71 34.76
CA LYS A 528 -11.53 35.43 36.15
C LYS A 528 -12.04 36.73 36.75
N GLY A 529 -13.35 36.79 37.03
CA GLY A 529 -13.92 37.84 37.86
C GLY A 529 -13.39 37.71 39.29
N ASP A 530 -12.85 38.80 39.81
CA ASP A 530 -12.59 39.00 41.23
C ASP A 530 -13.90 38.85 42.01
N ASN A 531 -13.88 38.00 43.04
CA ASN A 531 -14.78 38.08 44.18
C ASN A 531 -13.93 38.01 45.43
N ASP A 532 -13.64 39.19 45.99
CA ASP A 532 -13.24 39.38 47.38
C ASP A 532 -14.42 39.00 48.29
N GLU A 533 -14.26 37.97 49.14
CA GLU A 533 -15.05 37.87 50.37
C GLU A 533 -14.17 37.42 51.54
N ALA A 534 -14.04 38.35 52.49
CA ALA A 534 -13.36 38.20 53.76
C ALA A 534 -14.16 37.33 54.75
N GLU A 535 -13.41 36.58 55.56
CA GLU A 535 -13.90 35.79 56.69
C GLU A 535 -14.78 36.62 57.64
N ASN A 536 -15.96 36.10 58.00
CA ASN A 536 -16.50 36.36 59.33
C ASN A 536 -17.28 35.17 59.90
N LYS A 537 -16.98 34.90 61.17
CA LYS A 537 -17.46 33.82 62.03
C LYS A 537 -18.99 33.88 62.24
N ALA A 538 -19.65 32.71 62.25
CA ALA A 538 -20.61 32.31 63.32
C ALA A 538 -21.34 30.99 62.99
N THR A 539 -21.18 30.02 63.89
CA THR A 539 -22.20 29.12 64.47
C THR A 539 -23.40 28.63 63.63
N LYS A 540 -23.49 27.30 63.50
CA LYS A 540 -24.71 26.50 63.20
C LYS A 540 -25.89 26.92 64.10
N PRO A 541 -27.15 26.76 63.64
CA PRO A 541 -27.83 25.50 63.94
C PRO A 541 -28.65 24.90 62.79
N THR A 542 -28.77 23.59 62.90
CA THR A 542 -29.68 22.62 62.30
C THR A 542 -31.14 23.10 62.25
N ILE A 543 -31.91 22.70 61.22
CA ILE A 543 -33.23 22.01 61.33
C ILE A 543 -33.95 21.87 59.96
N ASN A 544 -34.39 20.64 59.73
CA ASN A 544 -35.54 20.11 58.97
C ASN A 544 -35.80 20.41 57.48
N SER A 545 -35.78 19.28 56.76
CA SER A 545 -36.77 18.81 55.79
C SER A 545 -38.18 19.40 55.87
N ASP A 546 -38.73 19.82 54.72
CA ASP A 546 -40.04 19.35 54.26
C ASP A 546 -40.35 19.70 52.79
N ILE A 547 -40.54 18.65 52.00
CA ILE A 547 -41.63 18.36 51.05
C ILE A 547 -42.43 19.56 50.47
N LYS A 548 -42.40 19.75 49.13
CA LYS A 548 -43.61 19.66 48.26
C LYS A 548 -43.36 19.81 46.75
N ARG A 549 -43.99 18.86 46.05
CA ARG A 549 -44.36 18.75 44.62
C ARG A 549 -44.67 20.07 43.90
N ARG A 550 -44.34 20.14 42.60
CA ARG A 550 -45.30 20.47 41.52
C ARG A 550 -44.76 20.15 40.11
N THR A 551 -45.60 19.45 39.36
CA THR A 551 -45.55 19.07 37.93
C THR A 551 -45.68 20.29 37.00
N PRO A 552 -45.15 20.25 35.75
CA PRO A 552 -45.59 21.15 34.69
C PRO A 552 -46.56 20.47 33.72
N LEU A 553 -47.58 21.24 33.32
CA LEU A 553 -48.59 20.95 32.33
C LEU A 553 -48.12 21.29 30.90
N ARG A 554 -48.44 20.38 29.98
CA ARG A 554 -48.78 20.51 28.55
C ARG A 554 -48.72 21.91 27.91
N GLN A 555 -48.14 21.95 26.70
CA GLN A 555 -48.66 22.75 25.59
C GLN A 555 -48.72 21.92 24.30
N ASN A 556 -49.90 21.91 23.69
CA ASN A 556 -50.15 21.60 22.29
C ASN A 556 -49.99 22.89 21.49
N LYS A 557 -49.23 22.85 20.39
CA LYS A 557 -49.73 23.06 19.03
C LYS A 557 -48.62 22.80 18.02
#